data_AF-A0A8S4N391-F1
#
_entry.id   AF-A0A8S4N391-F1
#
_cell.length_a   1.000
_cell.length_b   1.000
_cell.length_c   1.000
_cell.angle_alpha   90.00
_cell.angle_beta   90.00
_cell.angle_gamma   90.00
#
_symmetry.space_group_name_H-M   'P 1'
#
loop_
_entity.id
_entity.type
_entity.pdbx_description
1 polymer ?
#
loop_
_entity_poly.entity_id
_entity_poly.type
_entity_poly.pdbx_seq_one_letter_code
_entity_poly.pdbx_strand_id
1 'polypeptide(L)'
;MSERSLRKRSSALAIGEECHSKKLRQSNLFEQNKCLFCEKDLKYLKGNTKESLTKCQTDNASTSIINAVKAQEDWTLHAKIGGRCLISAEAWYHNTCRRNYLCKKVQTIHEEEKVLITSFDFICKHIDEHILQTDGVETLEHVHELYQAHMKENNLSDHNP
;
A
#
# COMPACT_ATOMS: atom_id res chain seq x y z
N MET A 1 18.12 -16.76 -45.01
CA MET A 1 16.77 -17.34 -44.82
C MET A 1 16.81 -18.12 -43.52
N SER A 2 15.99 -17.96 -42.48
CA SER A 2 14.87 -17.08 -42.17
C SER A 2 14.79 -17.00 -40.65
N GLU A 3 14.48 -15.82 -40.14
CA GLU A 3 14.19 -15.50 -38.73
C GLU A 3 12.84 -16.11 -38.27
N ARG A 4 12.68 -16.30 -36.95
CA ARG A 4 11.43 -16.30 -36.14
C ARG A 4 11.84 -16.41 -34.67
N SER A 5 12.06 -15.33 -33.92
CA SER A 5 11.11 -14.32 -33.41
C SER A 5 9.95 -14.93 -32.60
N LEU A 6 10.17 -15.06 -31.29
CA LEU A 6 9.10 -15.19 -30.30
C LEU A 6 9.27 -14.05 -29.28
N ARG A 7 8.38 -13.07 -29.41
CA ARG A 7 8.32 -11.83 -28.66
C ARG A 7 7.88 -12.12 -27.22
N LYS A 8 8.74 -11.82 -26.23
CA LYS A 8 8.31 -11.64 -24.84
C LYS A 8 7.59 -10.28 -24.75
N ARG A 9 6.29 -10.31 -24.47
CA ARG A 9 5.51 -9.12 -24.12
C ARG A 9 5.88 -8.71 -22.69
N SER A 10 6.83 -7.78 -22.57
CA SER A 10 7.08 -7.03 -21.34
C SER A 10 6.15 -5.82 -21.31
N SER A 11 5.03 -5.93 -20.61
CA SER A 11 4.18 -4.79 -20.27
C SER A 11 4.62 -4.23 -18.91
N ALA A 12 5.73 -3.49 -18.92
CA ALA A 12 6.06 -2.55 -17.86
C ALA A 12 5.59 -1.17 -18.32
N LEU A 13 4.47 -0.71 -17.77
CA LEU A 13 4.01 0.67 -17.92
C LEU A 13 5.04 1.58 -17.24
N ALA A 14 5.94 2.12 -18.05
CA ALA A 14 6.83 3.20 -17.68
C ALA A 14 6.01 4.49 -17.54
N ILE A 15 5.76 4.90 -16.31
CA ILE A 15 5.50 6.30 -15.97
C ILE A 15 6.64 6.72 -15.05
N GLY A 16 7.82 6.90 -15.66
CA GLY A 16 8.96 7.53 -15.02
C GLY A 16 8.88 9.03 -15.27
N GLU A 17 8.25 9.78 -14.38
CA GLU A 17 8.55 11.20 -14.29
C GLU A 17 9.95 11.33 -13.69
N GLU A 18 10.95 11.49 -14.55
CA GLU A 18 12.32 11.78 -14.14
C GLU A 18 12.34 13.03 -13.25
N CYS A 19 13.08 12.94 -12.14
CA CYS A 19 13.27 14.02 -11.16
C CYS A 19 14.13 15.15 -11.77
N HIS A 20 13.57 15.89 -12.72
CA HIS A 20 14.23 17.05 -13.32
C HIS A 20 14.20 18.23 -12.33
N SER A 21 15.35 18.43 -11.70
CA SER A 21 15.58 19.45 -10.66
C SER A 21 15.43 20.87 -11.20
N LYS A 22 14.26 21.50 -10.99
CA LYS A 22 14.13 22.97 -11.08
C LYS A 22 14.74 23.59 -9.82
N LYS A 23 15.78 24.42 -10.01
CA LYS A 23 16.61 25.05 -8.99
C LYS A 23 15.82 26.11 -8.19
N LEU A 24 14.99 25.68 -7.24
CA LEU A 24 14.30 26.53 -6.27
C LEU A 24 15.07 26.53 -4.94
N ARG A 25 15.18 27.70 -4.30
CA ARG A 25 15.98 27.97 -3.10
C ARG A 25 15.84 26.85 -2.05
N GLN A 26 16.96 26.20 -1.74
CA GLN A 26 17.06 25.11 -0.77
C GLN A 26 16.84 25.62 0.66
N SER A 27 15.59 25.65 1.10
CA SER A 27 15.29 25.38 2.51
C SER A 27 15.26 23.86 2.66
N ASN A 28 16.16 23.28 3.45
CA ASN A 28 16.15 21.85 3.75
C ASN A 28 14.77 21.48 4.30
N LEU A 29 13.94 20.83 3.46
CA LEU A 29 12.53 20.55 3.77
C LEU A 29 12.42 19.52 4.89
N PHE A 30 13.41 18.64 4.96
CA PHE A 30 13.54 17.64 6.01
C PHE A 30 14.68 18.03 6.95
N GLU A 31 14.44 17.82 8.24
CA GLU A 31 15.49 17.94 9.23
C GLU A 31 16.61 16.94 8.90
N GLN A 32 17.81 17.49 8.71
CA GLN A 32 19.01 16.69 8.59
C GLN A 32 19.19 15.89 9.88
N ASN A 33 19.48 14.60 9.76
CA ASN A 33 19.61 13.65 10.88
C ASN A 33 18.31 13.18 11.53
N LYS A 34 17.15 13.27 10.86
CA LYS A 34 15.94 12.57 11.32
C LYS A 34 15.38 11.63 10.26
N CYS A 35 14.90 10.48 10.68
CA CYS A 35 14.21 9.54 9.82
C CYS A 35 12.86 10.12 9.36
N LEU A 36 12.60 10.08 8.06
CA LEU A 36 11.37 10.53 7.43
C LEU A 36 10.11 9.89 8.04
N PHE A 37 10.19 8.61 8.42
CA PHE A 37 9.05 7.81 8.87
C PHE A 37 8.83 7.79 10.38
N CYS A 38 9.91 7.89 11.17
CA CYS A 38 9.83 7.73 12.64
C CYS A 38 10.41 8.91 13.41
N GLU A 39 10.93 9.92 12.71
CA GLU A 39 11.43 11.20 13.24
C GLU A 39 12.57 11.10 14.27
N LYS A 40 13.16 9.92 14.38
CA LYS A 40 14.32 9.63 15.22
C LYS A 40 15.60 9.73 14.41
N ASP A 41 16.65 10.19 15.04
CA ASP A 41 18.04 10.17 14.59
C ASP A 41 18.68 8.77 14.72
N LEU A 42 18.13 7.98 15.64
CA LEU A 42 18.65 6.68 16.02
C LEU A 42 17.56 5.63 16.15
N LYS A 43 17.82 4.42 15.66
CA LYS A 43 16.97 3.26 15.90
C LYS A 43 17.80 2.06 16.35
N TYR A 44 17.28 1.33 17.35
CA TYR A 44 17.84 0.06 17.78
C TYR A 44 17.01 -1.09 17.23
N LEU A 45 17.69 -2.07 16.66
CA LEU A 45 17.11 -3.33 16.21
C LEU A 45 17.17 -4.38 17.32
N LYS A 46 16.44 -5.48 17.12
CA LYS A 46 16.49 -6.64 18.01
C LYS A 46 17.95 -7.10 18.15
N GLY A 47 18.42 -7.27 19.39
CA GLY A 47 19.82 -7.57 19.68
C GLY A 47 20.71 -6.32 19.84
N ASN A 48 20.14 -5.17 20.22
CA ASN A 48 20.85 -3.91 20.51
C ASN A 48 21.74 -3.39 19.37
N THR A 49 21.49 -3.82 18.13
CA THR A 49 22.22 -3.31 16.97
C THR A 49 21.68 -1.94 16.59
N LYS A 50 22.56 -0.94 16.57
CA LYS A 50 22.23 0.42 16.13
C LYS A 50 22.07 0.45 14.62
N GLU A 51 20.93 0.93 14.15
CA GLU A 51 20.67 1.24 12.75
C GLU A 51 20.92 2.73 12.52
N SER A 52 21.78 3.03 11.55
CA SER A 52 22.06 4.40 11.12
C SER A 52 21.04 4.90 10.09
N LEU A 53 20.91 6.22 10.02
CA LEU A 53 20.16 6.86 8.95
C LEU A 53 20.86 6.67 7.60
N THR A 54 20.05 6.44 6.58
CA THR A 54 20.48 6.36 5.18
C THR A 54 19.85 7.52 4.41
N LYS A 55 20.66 8.26 3.65
CA LYS A 55 20.17 9.33 2.77
C LYS A 55 19.51 8.73 1.53
N CYS A 56 18.41 9.32 1.08
CA CYS A 56 17.80 8.98 -0.20
C CYS A 56 18.73 9.42 -1.35
N GLN A 57 19.28 8.46 -2.09
CA GLN A 57 20.24 8.73 -3.17
C GLN A 57 19.75 8.34 -4.56
N THR A 58 18.67 7.56 -4.66
CA THR A 58 18.22 6.99 -5.94
C THR A 58 16.78 7.38 -6.25
N ASP A 59 16.50 7.62 -7.55
CA ASP A 59 15.16 7.96 -8.03
C ASP A 59 14.18 6.83 -7.75
N ASN A 60 14.63 5.58 -7.88
CA ASN A 60 13.86 4.40 -7.54
C ASN A 60 13.40 4.42 -6.07
N ALA A 61 14.29 4.79 -5.14
CA ALA A 61 13.94 4.86 -3.73
C ALA A 61 12.93 5.98 -3.46
N SER A 62 13.16 7.16 -4.05
CA SER A 62 12.25 8.31 -3.96
C SER A 62 10.85 7.96 -4.50
N THR A 63 10.79 7.47 -5.73
CA THR A 63 9.55 7.10 -6.42
C THR A 63 8.80 6.00 -5.68
N SER A 64 9.51 4.98 -5.18
CA SER A 64 8.87 3.91 -4.39
C SER A 64 8.20 4.45 -3.13
N ILE A 65 8.83 5.40 -2.43
CA ILE A 65 8.26 5.99 -1.22
C ILE A 65 7.06 6.87 -1.58
N ILE A 66 7.17 7.73 -2.59
CA ILE A 66 6.07 8.59 -3.04
C ILE A 66 4.85 7.76 -3.45
N ASN A 67 5.07 6.70 -4.24
CA ASN A 67 4.01 5.81 -4.67
C ASN A 67 3.38 5.07 -3.49
N ALA A 68 4.18 4.64 -2.51
CA ALA A 68 3.67 3.99 -1.31
C ALA A 68 2.85 4.96 -0.44
N VAL A 69 3.29 6.20 -0.29
CA VAL A 69 2.57 7.26 0.44
C VAL A 69 1.21 7.54 -0.19
N LYS A 70 1.17 7.68 -1.53
CA LYS A 70 -0.09 7.84 -2.27
C LYS A 70 -1.00 6.64 -2.11
N ALA A 71 -0.45 5.43 -2.23
CA ALA A 71 -1.22 4.20 -2.14
C ALA A 71 -1.75 3.89 -0.73
N GLN A 72 -1.07 4.34 0.32
CA GLN A 72 -1.49 4.16 1.72
C GLN A 72 -2.37 5.31 2.23
N GLU A 73 -2.66 6.31 1.38
CA GLU A 73 -3.38 7.54 1.77
C GLU A 73 -2.80 8.20 3.03
N ASP A 74 -1.48 8.12 3.20
CA ASP A 74 -0.79 8.73 4.33
C ASP A 74 -0.69 10.25 4.09
N TRP A 75 -1.79 10.96 4.36
CA TRP A 75 -1.92 12.39 4.10
C TRP A 75 -0.86 13.22 4.85
N THR A 76 -0.46 12.77 6.04
CA THR A 76 0.58 13.41 6.84
C THR A 76 1.92 13.37 6.10
N LEU A 77 2.34 12.17 5.68
CA LEU A 77 3.60 12.03 4.95
C LEU A 77 3.52 12.61 3.54
N HIS A 78 2.35 12.53 2.90
CA HIS A 78 2.10 13.15 1.59
C HIS A 78 2.26 14.67 1.65
N ALA A 79 1.67 15.32 2.66
CA ALA A 79 1.80 16.75 2.89
C ALA A 79 3.26 17.14 3.19
N LYS A 80 3.96 16.33 4.00
CA LYS A 80 5.38 16.55 4.33
C LYS A 80 6.30 16.46 3.11
N ILE A 81 6.02 15.54 2.19
CA ILE A 81 6.78 15.40 0.94
C ILE A 81 6.38 16.49 -0.06
N GLY A 82 5.11 16.87 -0.10
CA GLY A 82 4.61 17.94 -0.96
C GLY A 82 4.85 17.70 -2.45
N GLY A 83 4.83 16.44 -2.89
CA GLY A 83 5.11 16.05 -4.28
C GLY A 83 6.56 16.26 -4.73
N ARG A 84 7.49 16.53 -3.82
CA ARG A 84 8.90 16.79 -4.14
C ARG A 84 9.71 15.50 -4.23
N CYS A 85 10.78 15.56 -5.02
CA CYS A 85 11.77 14.51 -5.11
C CYS A 85 12.58 14.42 -3.80
N LEU A 86 12.60 13.23 -3.19
CA LEU A 86 13.23 13.00 -1.88
C LEU A 86 14.75 13.14 -1.91
N ILE A 87 15.36 12.99 -3.09
CA ILE A 87 16.80 13.21 -3.30
C ILE A 87 17.11 14.69 -3.17
N SER A 88 16.40 15.54 -3.91
CA SER A 88 16.59 17.00 -3.89
C SER A 88 16.25 17.62 -2.54
N ALA A 89 15.34 16.98 -1.79
CA ALA A 89 14.98 17.38 -0.44
C ALA A 89 15.91 16.82 0.65
N GLU A 90 16.94 16.05 0.26
CA GLU A 90 17.91 15.43 1.17
C GLU A 90 17.28 14.57 2.27
N ALA A 91 16.22 13.81 1.95
CA ALA A 91 15.52 13.00 2.94
C ALA A 91 16.40 11.87 3.50
N TRP A 92 16.27 11.61 4.80
CA TRP A 92 16.96 10.53 5.51
C TRP A 92 15.94 9.53 6.05
N TYR A 93 16.29 8.25 6.11
CA TYR A 93 15.44 7.22 6.73
C TYR A 93 16.26 6.05 7.25
N HIS A 94 15.71 5.33 8.24
CA HIS A 94 16.19 3.98 8.57
C HIS A 94 15.73 3.00 7.48
N ASN A 95 16.59 2.08 7.06
CA ASN A 95 16.27 1.09 6.03
C ASN A 95 15.13 0.16 6.47
N THR A 96 15.07 -0.20 7.75
CA THR A 96 13.95 -0.97 8.30
C THR A 96 12.66 -0.18 8.30
N CYS A 97 12.69 1.13 8.60
CA CYS A 97 11.50 1.97 8.52
C CYS A 97 11.00 2.07 7.08
N ARG A 98 11.89 2.31 6.11
CA ARG A 98 11.53 2.29 4.68
C ARG A 98 10.92 0.95 4.29
N ARG A 99 11.57 -0.17 4.63
CA ARG A 99 11.07 -1.50 4.28
C ARG A 99 9.69 -1.75 4.88
N ASN A 100 9.52 -1.52 6.18
CA ASN A 100 8.26 -1.72 6.88
C ASN A 100 7.15 -0.85 6.27
N TYR A 101 7.48 0.40 5.94
CA TYR A 101 6.55 1.31 5.29
C TYR A 101 6.13 0.80 3.91
N LEU A 102 7.07 0.39 3.06
CA LEU A 102 6.75 -0.15 1.73
C LEU A 102 5.98 -1.49 1.81
N CYS A 103 6.22 -2.29 2.84
CA CYS A 103 5.57 -3.58 3.04
C CYS A 103 4.18 -3.49 3.69
N LYS A 104 3.79 -2.37 4.32
CA LYS A 104 2.44 -2.19 4.91
C LYS A 104 1.32 -2.44 3.89
N LYS A 105 1.54 -2.08 2.62
CA LYS A 105 0.58 -2.34 1.52
C LYS A 105 0.24 -3.83 1.36
N VAL A 106 1.21 -4.72 1.55
CA VAL A 106 0.98 -6.16 1.42
C VAL A 106 0.02 -6.64 2.51
N GLN A 107 0.11 -6.07 3.71
CA GLN A 107 -0.76 -6.44 4.83
C GLN A 107 -2.19 -5.93 4.63
N THR A 108 -2.37 -4.70 4.17
CA THR A 108 -3.72 -4.15 3.94
C THR A 108 -4.46 -4.87 2.81
N ILE A 109 -3.78 -5.18 1.70
CA ILE A 109 -4.38 -5.94 0.58
C ILE A 109 -4.78 -7.35 1.00
N HIS A 110 -3.92 -8.05 1.77
CA HIS A 110 -4.26 -9.39 2.26
C HIS A 110 -5.43 -9.37 3.24
N GLU A 111 -5.59 -8.30 4.04
CA GLU A 111 -6.72 -8.18 4.94
C GLU A 111 -8.02 -7.94 4.16
N GLU A 112 -8.02 -7.04 3.16
CA GLU A 112 -9.17 -6.79 2.27
C GLU A 112 -9.58 -8.04 1.47
N GLU A 113 -8.61 -8.77 0.91
CA GLU A 113 -8.87 -10.02 0.18
C GLU A 113 -9.45 -11.09 1.11
N LYS A 114 -8.93 -11.20 2.34
CA LYS A 114 -9.44 -12.13 3.34
C LYS A 114 -10.87 -11.78 3.77
N VAL A 115 -11.19 -10.49 3.93
CA VAL A 115 -12.55 -10.01 4.19
C VAL A 115 -13.51 -10.50 3.09
N LEU A 116 -13.18 -10.25 1.81
CA LEU A 116 -14.02 -10.64 0.69
C LEU A 116 -14.25 -12.16 0.62
N ILE A 117 -13.19 -12.95 0.84
CA ILE A 117 -13.29 -14.41 0.86
C ILE A 117 -14.21 -14.88 1.99
N THR A 118 -14.05 -14.35 3.21
CA THR A 118 -14.89 -14.75 4.34
C THR A 118 -16.37 -14.42 4.13
N SER A 119 -16.67 -13.25 3.56
CA SER A 119 -18.06 -12.85 3.31
C SER A 119 -18.68 -13.63 2.15
N PHE A 120 -17.89 -14.02 1.15
CA PHE A 120 -18.34 -14.90 0.06
C PHE A 120 -18.64 -16.32 0.57
N ASP A 121 -17.76 -16.89 1.40
CA ASP A 121 -17.97 -18.19 2.03
C ASP A 121 -19.24 -18.21 2.87
N PHE A 122 -19.53 -17.12 3.59
CA PHE A 122 -20.77 -16.95 4.34
C PHE A 122 -22.01 -17.02 3.43
N ILE A 123 -22.03 -16.28 2.32
CA ILE A 123 -23.16 -16.32 1.37
C ILE A 123 -23.33 -17.73 0.79
N CYS A 124 -22.23 -18.35 0.34
CA CYS A 124 -22.28 -19.71 -0.23
C CYS A 124 -22.88 -20.70 0.75
N LYS A 125 -22.46 -20.64 2.02
CA LYS A 125 -23.01 -21.49 3.07
C LYS A 125 -24.50 -21.25 3.29
N HIS A 126 -24.94 -19.99 3.32
CA HIS A 126 -26.36 -19.65 3.48
C HIS A 126 -27.20 -20.19 2.33
N ILE A 127 -26.73 -20.04 1.09
CA ILE A 127 -27.41 -20.60 -0.11
C ILE A 127 -27.53 -22.12 -0.01
N ASP A 128 -26.43 -22.80 0.35
CA ASP A 128 -26.42 -24.26 0.47
C ASP A 128 -27.39 -24.77 1.56
N GLU A 129 -27.44 -24.10 2.71
CA GLU A 129 -28.26 -24.53 3.86
C GLU A 129 -29.75 -24.17 3.72
N HIS A 130 -30.07 -23.01 3.14
CA HIS A 130 -31.43 -22.44 3.18
C HIS A 130 -32.17 -22.42 1.85
N ILE A 131 -31.46 -22.49 0.72
CA ILE A 131 -32.07 -22.43 -0.62
C ILE A 131 -32.02 -23.79 -1.31
N LEU A 132 -30.92 -24.54 -1.13
CA LEU A 132 -30.75 -25.83 -1.80
C LEU A 132 -31.24 -27.02 -0.98
N GLN A 133 -31.16 -26.96 0.36
CA GLN A 133 -31.55 -28.08 1.24
C GLN A 133 -32.99 -27.98 1.77
N THR A 134 -33.52 -26.77 1.87
CA THR A 134 -34.94 -26.51 2.09
C THR A 134 -35.52 -26.00 0.78
N ASP A 135 -36.73 -26.42 0.38
CA ASP A 135 -37.50 -25.86 -0.77
C ASP A 135 -37.89 -24.36 -0.56
N GLY A 136 -37.06 -23.61 0.17
CA GLY A 136 -37.22 -22.21 0.48
C GLY A 136 -36.94 -21.34 -0.73
N VAL A 137 -37.77 -20.31 -0.90
CA VAL A 137 -37.54 -19.24 -1.88
C VAL A 137 -37.16 -18.00 -1.08
N GLU A 138 -35.89 -17.63 -1.11
CA GLU A 138 -35.43 -16.35 -0.58
C GLU A 138 -35.30 -15.32 -1.71
N THR A 139 -35.67 -14.09 -1.43
CA THR A 139 -35.44 -12.98 -2.36
C THR A 139 -34.00 -12.52 -2.27
N LEU A 140 -33.47 -12.01 -3.38
CA LEU A 140 -32.12 -11.44 -3.42
C LEU A 140 -31.95 -10.28 -2.41
N GLU A 141 -33.03 -9.55 -2.14
CA GLU A 141 -33.07 -8.48 -1.12
C GLU A 141 -32.81 -9.03 0.28
N HIS A 142 -33.39 -10.16 0.64
CA HIS A 142 -33.18 -10.79 1.95
C HIS A 142 -31.75 -11.29 2.12
N VAL A 143 -31.19 -11.93 1.09
CA VAL A 143 -29.78 -12.37 1.08
C VAL A 143 -28.82 -11.19 1.21
N HIS A 144 -29.16 -10.05 0.57
CA HIS A 144 -28.39 -8.83 0.68
C HIS A 144 -28.44 -8.21 2.08
N GLU A 145 -29.61 -8.21 2.74
CA GLU A 145 -29.75 -7.76 4.13
C GLU A 145 -28.92 -8.62 5.10
N LEU A 146 -28.94 -9.95 4.92
CA LEU A 146 -28.13 -10.88 5.70
C LEU A 146 -26.63 -10.65 5.51
N TYR A 147 -26.20 -10.41 4.27
CA TYR A 147 -24.83 -10.05 3.96
C TYR A 147 -24.42 -8.75 4.67
N GLN A 148 -25.22 -7.68 4.59
CA GLN A 148 -24.90 -6.42 5.27
C GLN A 148 -24.84 -6.56 6.79
N ALA A 149 -25.74 -7.35 7.38
CA ALA A 149 -25.70 -7.66 8.80
C ALA A 149 -24.39 -8.39 9.19
N HIS A 150 -24.00 -9.41 8.42
CA HIS A 150 -22.76 -10.16 8.63
C HIS A 150 -21.51 -9.28 8.50
N MET A 151 -21.46 -8.39 7.50
CA MET A 151 -20.38 -7.42 7.32
C MET A 151 -20.25 -6.51 8.53
N LYS A 152 -21.38 -6.00 9.05
CA LYS A 152 -21.43 -5.11 10.21
C LYS A 152 -21.01 -5.79 11.52
N GLU A 153 -21.45 -7.03 11.77
CA GLU A 153 -21.11 -7.78 12.99
C GLU A 153 -19.62 -8.13 13.08
N ASN A 154 -18.96 -8.32 11.92
CA ASN A 154 -17.54 -8.67 11.86
C ASN A 154 -16.62 -7.46 11.69
N ASN A 155 -17.14 -6.23 11.78
CA ASN A 155 -16.42 -4.97 11.49
C ASN A 155 -15.73 -4.96 10.12
N LEU A 156 -16.30 -5.67 9.15
CA LEU A 156 -15.84 -5.68 7.76
C LEU A 156 -16.43 -4.44 7.11
N SER A 157 -15.58 -3.49 6.72
CA SER A 157 -16.06 -2.21 6.17
C SER A 157 -16.83 -2.42 4.87
N ASP A 158 -17.99 -1.78 4.75
CA ASP A 158 -18.70 -1.61 3.49
C ASP A 158 -17.82 -0.77 2.54
N HIS A 159 -17.01 -1.43 1.72
CA HIS A 159 -16.46 -0.80 0.54
C HIS A 159 -17.53 -0.79 -0.53
N ASN A 160 -18.33 0.27 -0.53
CA ASN A 160 -19.17 0.61 -1.67
C ASN A 160 -18.22 1.05 -2.81
N PRO A 161 -18.23 0.38 -3.98
CA PRO A 161 -17.32 0.67 -5.09
C PRO A 161 -17.51 2.05 -5.72
#